data_AF-A0A661VFF4-F1
#
_entry.id   AF-A0A661VFF4-F1
#
_cell.length_a   1.000
_cell.length_b   1.000
_cell.length_c   1.000
_cell.angle_alpha   90.00
_cell.angle_beta   90.00
_cell.angle_gamma   90.00
#
_symmetry.space_group_name_H-M   'P 1'
#
loop_
_entity.id
_entity.type
_entity.pdbx_description
1 polymer ?
#
loop_
_entity_poly.entity_id
_entity_poly.type
_entity_poly.pdbx_seq_one_letter_code
_entity_poly.pdbx_strand_id
1 'polypeptide(L)'
;PTYTPTPSETETEIPATATPTPTSAVTKAPTPTPEPVIGELLVNGDFEESFTPQGTGTGWGKFDNGGAQFFWGDNDWPPAVAHGEHSQSMKLSNIVEADRYIGVYQTVSVVPGQPYTLTLQGLIRSTEANDGSYGHRMQWGIDPQGGTDWTAVSAWTDLGWDDQPLDLASPTIDSYTTVITPEGESLTLFIRGWSKWPVMRSRSEFFVDNVSLTGPMGGAAAVPTAEKGEEAAQMPPTGGDRGNWIPFVGVGIILVIALWEARGVFLWWRRGGMD
;
A
#
# COMPACT_ATOMS: atom_id res chain seq x y z
N PRO A 1 -102.03 -47.39 -18.42
CA PRO A 1 -100.94 -46.52 -18.91
C PRO A 1 -101.26 -45.04 -18.63
N THR A 2 -100.52 -44.25 -17.87
CA THR A 2 -99.31 -44.39 -17.04
C THR A 2 -99.40 -43.17 -16.10
N TYR A 3 -99.09 -43.35 -14.82
CA TYR A 3 -99.10 -42.30 -13.80
C TYR A 3 -97.78 -41.50 -13.80
N THR A 4 -97.86 -40.28 -13.26
CA THR A 4 -96.81 -39.51 -12.54
C THR A 4 -95.83 -38.67 -13.42
N PRO A 5 -95.10 -37.69 -12.85
CA PRO A 5 -95.52 -36.32 -12.47
C PRO A 5 -94.54 -35.24 -13.00
N THR A 6 -94.79 -33.98 -12.64
CA THR A 6 -93.81 -32.87 -12.63
C THR A 6 -92.63 -33.15 -11.68
N PRO A 7 -91.39 -32.83 -12.07
CA PRO A 7 -90.34 -32.35 -11.16
C PRO A 7 -89.94 -30.91 -11.58
N SER A 8 -90.11 -29.91 -10.71
CA SER A 8 -89.16 -29.45 -9.68
C SER A 8 -87.83 -29.01 -10.28
N GLU A 9 -87.69 -27.69 -10.48
CA GLU A 9 -86.42 -27.03 -10.77
C GLU A 9 -85.40 -27.39 -9.68
N THR A 10 -84.25 -27.90 -10.12
CA THR A 10 -83.05 -28.01 -9.30
C THR A 10 -82.11 -26.90 -9.75
N GLU A 11 -82.05 -25.84 -8.94
CA GLU A 11 -81.03 -24.80 -9.00
C GLU A 11 -79.67 -25.45 -8.72
N THR A 12 -78.80 -25.44 -9.73
CA THR A 12 -77.43 -25.95 -9.61
C THR A 12 -76.56 -24.83 -9.03
N GLU A 13 -76.18 -24.98 -7.76
CA GLU A 13 -75.21 -24.14 -7.07
C GLU A 13 -73.83 -24.31 -7.74
N ILE A 14 -73.31 -23.23 -8.34
CA ILE A 14 -71.96 -23.18 -8.90
C ILE A 14 -70.96 -23.00 -7.75
N PRO A 15 -69.92 -23.84 -7.60
CA PRO A 15 -68.95 -23.66 -6.53
C PRO A 15 -68.15 -22.37 -6.77
N ALA A 16 -68.13 -21.51 -5.75
CA ALA A 16 -67.35 -20.29 -5.73
C ALA A 16 -65.85 -20.60 -5.93
N THR A 17 -65.26 -20.04 -6.99
CA THR A 17 -63.82 -20.08 -7.23
C THR A 17 -63.13 -19.22 -6.17
N ALA A 18 -62.39 -19.84 -5.25
CA ALA A 18 -61.53 -19.12 -4.31
C ALA A 18 -60.41 -18.40 -5.09
N THR A 19 -60.41 -17.07 -5.05
CA THR A 19 -59.30 -16.24 -5.52
C THR A 19 -58.14 -16.37 -4.53
N PRO A 20 -56.89 -16.66 -4.94
CA PRO A 20 -55.77 -16.65 -4.01
C PRO A 20 -55.48 -15.21 -3.58
N THR A 21 -55.53 -14.97 -2.27
CA THR A 21 -55.15 -13.69 -1.65
C THR A 21 -53.66 -13.39 -1.96
N PRO A 22 -53.30 -12.17 -2.39
CA PRO A 22 -51.90 -11.82 -2.57
C PRO A 22 -51.19 -11.80 -1.21
N THR A 23 -50.25 -12.71 -1.01
CA THR A 23 -49.30 -12.64 0.10
C THR A 23 -48.38 -11.45 -0.12
N SER A 24 -48.55 -10.39 0.67
CA SER A 24 -47.61 -9.27 0.72
C SER A 24 -46.21 -9.80 1.08
N ALA A 25 -45.28 -9.74 0.13
CA ALA A 25 -43.87 -9.99 0.40
C ALA A 25 -43.34 -8.88 1.32
N VAL A 26 -42.93 -9.24 2.53
CA VAL A 26 -42.24 -8.33 3.44
C VAL A 26 -40.84 -8.08 2.86
N THR A 27 -40.64 -6.95 2.19
CA THR A 27 -39.30 -6.48 1.83
C THR A 27 -38.56 -6.14 3.13
N LYS A 28 -37.58 -6.96 3.53
CA LYS A 28 -36.65 -6.59 4.59
C LYS A 28 -35.93 -5.30 4.18
N ALA A 29 -35.90 -4.30 5.07
CA ALA A 29 -35.09 -3.11 4.87
C ALA A 29 -33.62 -3.52 4.62
N PRO A 30 -32.91 -2.87 3.68
CA PRO A 30 -31.50 -3.18 3.46
C PRO A 30 -30.75 -2.93 4.77
N THR A 31 -29.99 -3.92 5.22
CA THR A 31 -29.05 -3.75 6.33
C THR A 31 -28.13 -2.58 5.99
N PRO A 32 -27.93 -1.59 6.89
CA PRO A 32 -27.00 -0.51 6.62
C PRO A 32 -25.61 -1.11 6.37
N THR A 33 -25.03 -0.83 5.20
CA THR A 33 -23.64 -1.15 4.93
C THR A 33 -22.79 -0.44 5.98
N PRO A 34 -21.94 -1.15 6.75
CA PRO A 34 -21.08 -0.50 7.73
C PRO A 34 -20.24 0.56 7.03
N GLU A 35 -20.06 1.71 7.70
CA GLU A 35 -19.21 2.77 7.17
C GLU A 35 -17.78 2.25 6.95
N PRO A 36 -17.11 2.64 5.85
CA PRO A 36 -15.75 2.20 5.60
C PRO A 36 -14.81 2.71 6.68
N VAL A 37 -13.98 1.82 7.22
CA VAL A 37 -12.91 2.22 8.15
C VAL A 37 -11.85 2.99 7.36
N ILE A 38 -11.54 4.21 7.80
CA ILE A 38 -10.49 5.04 7.20
C ILE A 38 -9.17 4.77 7.91
N GLY A 39 -8.08 4.61 7.17
CA GLY A 39 -6.74 4.51 7.75
C GLY A 39 -5.61 4.62 6.73
N GLU A 40 -4.38 4.54 7.23
CA GLU A 40 -3.15 4.55 6.45
C GLU A 40 -2.97 3.21 5.72
N LEU A 41 -2.63 3.28 4.44
CA LEU A 41 -2.41 2.10 3.59
C LEU A 41 -0.94 1.77 3.40
N LEU A 42 -0.05 2.77 3.53
CA LEU A 42 1.38 2.57 3.32
C LEU A 42 2.04 2.01 4.58
N VAL A 43 2.88 1.00 4.38
CA VAL A 43 3.80 0.51 5.39
C VAL A 43 5.06 1.36 5.37
N ASN A 44 5.51 1.81 6.55
CA ASN A 44 6.73 2.59 6.71
C ASN A 44 6.83 3.78 5.73
N GLY A 45 5.71 4.51 5.57
CA GLY A 45 5.66 5.69 4.71
C GLY A 45 6.34 6.92 5.31
N ASP A 46 6.46 6.94 6.65
CA ASP A 46 7.25 7.89 7.43
C ASP A 46 8.73 7.50 7.54
N PHE A 47 9.13 6.34 7.01
CA PHE A 47 10.50 5.84 7.00
C PHE A 47 11.19 5.70 8.37
N GLU A 48 10.41 5.61 9.45
CA GLU A 48 10.92 5.44 10.82
C GLU A 48 11.19 3.97 11.19
N GLU A 49 10.75 3.02 10.35
CA GLU A 49 11.14 1.63 10.50
C GLU A 49 12.47 1.32 9.80
N SER A 50 12.95 0.09 9.97
CA SER A 50 14.21 -0.37 9.40
C SER A 50 14.29 -0.21 7.87
N PHE A 51 15.51 -0.03 7.37
CA PHE A 51 15.81 -0.05 5.95
C PHE A 51 16.36 -1.40 5.49
N THR A 52 16.08 -1.75 4.24
CA THR A 52 16.62 -2.94 3.59
C THR A 52 18.12 -2.77 3.31
N PRO A 53 18.88 -3.87 3.11
CA PRO A 53 20.27 -3.78 2.66
C PRO A 53 20.47 -3.02 1.33
N GLN A 54 19.40 -2.85 0.55
CA GLN A 54 19.37 -2.14 -0.71
C GLN A 54 19.13 -0.64 -0.56
N GLY A 55 18.94 -0.15 0.69
CA GLY A 55 18.82 1.26 1.04
C GLY A 55 17.40 1.81 0.95
N THR A 56 16.38 0.98 0.78
CA THR A 56 14.98 1.40 0.82
C THR A 56 14.35 1.17 2.17
N GLY A 57 13.38 2.00 2.58
CA GLY A 57 12.54 1.69 3.74
C GLY A 57 11.90 0.30 3.60
N THR A 58 11.76 -0.44 4.71
CA THR A 58 11.08 -1.75 4.69
C THR A 58 9.68 -1.62 4.09
N GLY A 59 9.31 -2.51 3.17
CA GLY A 59 8.05 -2.43 2.43
C GLY A 59 8.12 -1.67 1.10
N TRP A 60 9.21 -0.94 0.83
CA TRP A 60 9.40 -0.18 -0.42
C TRP A 60 10.34 -0.87 -1.41
N GLY A 61 9.93 -0.91 -2.67
CA GLY A 61 10.78 -1.26 -3.81
C GLY A 61 11.53 -0.05 -4.38
N LYS A 62 12.45 -0.28 -5.33
CA LYS A 62 13.20 0.77 -6.03
C LYS A 62 13.35 0.52 -7.52
N PHE A 63 13.60 1.59 -8.27
CA PHE A 63 13.88 1.53 -9.70
C PHE A 63 14.76 2.67 -10.19
N ASP A 64 15.46 2.44 -11.29
CA ASP A 64 16.16 3.45 -12.08
C ASP A 64 16.12 3.10 -13.57
N ASN A 65 16.66 3.98 -14.41
CA ASN A 65 16.75 3.77 -15.86
C ASN A 65 18.20 3.70 -16.40
N GLY A 66 19.19 3.44 -15.54
CA GLY A 66 20.61 3.41 -15.93
C GLY A 66 21.16 4.77 -16.38
N GLY A 67 22.39 4.83 -16.89
CA GLY A 67 22.97 6.08 -17.42
C GLY A 67 23.36 7.13 -16.37
N ALA A 68 23.43 6.74 -15.10
CA ALA A 68 24.00 7.49 -13.98
C ALA A 68 24.47 6.51 -12.88
N GLN A 69 25.06 7.03 -11.81
CA GLN A 69 25.23 6.28 -10.56
C GLN A 69 24.06 6.59 -9.63
N PHE A 70 23.48 5.54 -9.05
CA PHE A 70 22.25 5.64 -8.24
C PHE A 70 22.50 5.09 -6.83
N PHE A 71 21.99 5.80 -5.84
CA PHE A 71 22.12 5.44 -4.43
C PHE A 71 20.79 5.64 -3.72
N TRP A 72 20.39 4.66 -2.93
CA TRP A 72 19.29 4.74 -1.98
C TRP A 72 19.87 4.56 -0.59
N GLY A 73 19.31 5.24 0.39
CA GLY A 73 19.71 5.02 1.77
C GLY A 73 18.78 5.68 2.77
N ASP A 74 18.88 5.18 3.98
CA ASP A 74 18.45 5.85 5.19
C ASP A 74 19.18 7.20 5.32
N ASN A 75 18.42 8.27 5.56
CA ASN A 75 18.93 9.59 5.87
C ASN A 75 18.48 10.03 7.26
N ASP A 76 19.48 10.28 8.12
CA ASP A 76 19.35 10.79 9.47
C ASP A 76 19.77 12.27 9.58
N TRP A 77 19.99 12.96 8.43
CA TRP A 77 20.35 14.37 8.43
C TRP A 77 19.11 15.24 8.72
N PRO A 78 19.00 15.88 9.90
CA PRO A 78 17.74 16.45 10.37
C PRO A 78 17.10 17.50 9.43
N PRO A 79 17.85 18.35 8.72
CA PRO A 79 17.24 19.29 7.76
C PRO A 79 16.55 18.65 6.56
N ALA A 80 16.71 17.35 6.33
CA ALA A 80 16.02 16.60 5.29
C ALA A 80 15.04 15.55 5.86
N VAL A 81 14.75 15.61 7.16
CA VAL A 81 13.76 14.79 7.86
C VAL A 81 12.55 15.66 8.17
N ALA A 82 11.39 15.32 7.59
CA ALA A 82 10.14 16.05 7.77
C ALA A 82 9.40 15.60 9.02
N HIS A 83 9.52 14.32 9.38
CA HIS A 83 8.89 13.69 10.52
C HIS A 83 9.85 12.67 11.16
N GLY A 84 9.85 12.55 12.48
CA GLY A 84 10.69 11.56 13.17
C GLY A 84 12.19 11.83 13.08
N GLU A 85 12.97 10.78 12.86
CA GLU A 85 14.44 10.79 12.83
C GLU A 85 15.03 10.43 11.47
N HIS A 86 14.24 9.83 10.58
CA HIS A 86 14.69 9.21 9.35
C HIS A 86 13.90 9.69 8.13
N SER A 87 14.47 9.51 6.95
CA SER A 87 13.82 9.81 5.68
C SER A 87 14.45 8.96 4.58
N GLN A 88 13.73 8.75 3.48
CA GLN A 88 14.30 8.05 2.33
C GLN A 88 15.12 9.02 1.50
N SER A 89 16.43 8.75 1.38
CA SER A 89 17.29 9.43 0.40
C SER A 89 17.42 8.63 -0.89
N MET A 90 17.42 9.37 -2.01
CA MET A 90 17.66 8.89 -3.36
C MET A 90 18.64 9.84 -4.04
N LYS A 91 19.81 9.38 -4.45
CA LYS A 91 20.89 10.23 -4.96
C LYS A 91 21.35 9.77 -6.33
N LEU A 92 21.54 10.71 -7.25
CA LEU A 92 22.21 10.50 -8.52
C LEU A 92 23.54 11.24 -8.56
N SER A 93 24.50 10.66 -9.26
CA SER A 93 25.73 11.35 -9.66
C SER A 93 26.22 10.84 -11.02
N ASN A 94 27.14 11.60 -11.63
CA ASN A 94 27.76 11.24 -12.91
C ASN A 94 26.71 10.95 -14.01
N ILE A 95 25.80 11.91 -14.19
CA ILE A 95 24.68 11.81 -15.14
C ILE A 95 25.23 11.96 -16.56
N VAL A 96 25.22 10.88 -17.34
CA VAL A 96 25.77 10.87 -18.71
C VAL A 96 24.70 10.98 -19.79
N GLU A 97 23.46 10.70 -19.46
CA GLU A 97 22.30 10.80 -20.34
C GLU A 97 21.26 11.77 -19.78
N ALA A 98 20.47 12.37 -20.66
CA ALA A 98 19.29 13.12 -20.25
C ALA A 98 18.24 12.20 -19.60
N ASP A 99 17.33 12.81 -18.85
CA ASP A 99 16.14 12.16 -18.29
C ASP A 99 16.48 10.90 -17.49
N ARG A 100 17.26 11.09 -16.43
CA ARG A 100 17.56 10.03 -15.46
C ARG A 100 16.57 10.03 -14.32
N TYR A 101 16.08 8.84 -14.00
CA TYR A 101 15.08 8.64 -12.97
C TYR A 101 15.63 7.73 -11.88
N ILE A 102 15.38 8.12 -10.64
CA ILE A 102 15.59 7.29 -9.45
C ILE A 102 14.28 7.28 -8.68
N GLY A 103 13.82 6.13 -8.19
CA GLY A 103 12.56 6.12 -7.47
C GLY A 103 12.38 4.96 -6.51
N VAL A 104 11.29 5.06 -5.77
CA VAL A 104 10.76 4.06 -4.86
C VAL A 104 9.29 3.83 -5.13
N TYR A 105 8.76 2.68 -4.72
CA TYR A 105 7.35 2.36 -4.90
C TYR A 105 6.82 1.42 -3.84
N GLN A 106 5.51 1.44 -3.65
CA GLN A 106 4.79 0.48 -2.81
C GLN A 106 3.42 0.17 -3.42
N THR A 107 3.04 -1.11 -3.37
CA THR A 107 1.73 -1.59 -3.83
C THR A 107 0.81 -1.78 -2.63
N VAL A 108 -0.42 -1.28 -2.75
CA VAL A 108 -1.43 -1.35 -1.70
C VAL A 108 -2.78 -1.81 -2.26
N SER A 109 -3.60 -2.40 -1.40
CA SER A 109 -5.00 -2.72 -1.71
C SER A 109 -5.89 -1.50 -1.46
N VAL A 110 -6.80 -1.22 -2.38
CA VAL A 110 -7.72 -0.07 -2.34
C VAL A 110 -9.13 -0.49 -2.71
N VAL A 111 -10.10 0.36 -2.41
CA VAL A 111 -11.50 0.19 -2.79
C VAL A 111 -11.75 1.03 -4.04
N PRO A 112 -12.15 0.41 -5.17
CA PRO A 112 -12.47 1.13 -6.40
C PRO A 112 -13.49 2.25 -6.18
N GLY A 113 -13.24 3.42 -6.79
CA GLY A 113 -14.15 4.56 -6.76
C GLY A 113 -14.18 5.35 -5.44
N GLN A 114 -13.40 4.94 -4.44
CA GLN A 114 -13.31 5.67 -3.17
C GLN A 114 -12.18 6.71 -3.18
N PRO A 115 -12.34 7.83 -2.45
CA PRO A 115 -11.28 8.84 -2.35
C PRO A 115 -10.20 8.42 -1.36
N TYR A 116 -8.95 8.66 -1.73
CA TYR A 116 -7.79 8.53 -0.86
C TYR A 116 -6.99 9.83 -0.88
N THR A 117 -6.56 10.29 0.29
CA THR A 117 -5.68 11.45 0.41
C THR A 117 -4.24 10.97 0.38
N LEU A 118 -3.49 11.41 -0.63
CA LEU A 118 -2.05 11.21 -0.75
C LEU A 118 -1.33 12.46 -0.24
N THR A 119 -0.38 12.28 0.67
CA THR A 119 0.53 13.34 1.13
C THR A 119 1.97 12.90 0.97
N LEU A 120 2.84 13.86 0.63
CA LEU A 120 4.29 13.67 0.56
C LEU A 120 4.97 14.90 1.16
N GLN A 121 6.09 14.68 1.82
CA GLN A 121 7.01 15.74 2.21
C GLN A 121 8.42 15.42 1.72
N GLY A 122 9.22 16.45 1.51
CA GLY A 122 10.59 16.23 1.05
C GLY A 122 11.23 17.47 0.48
N LEU A 123 12.39 17.28 -0.14
CA LEU A 123 13.14 18.34 -0.79
C LEU A 123 14.06 17.76 -1.86
N ILE A 124 14.52 18.63 -2.74
CA ILE A 124 15.52 18.32 -3.75
C ILE A 124 16.75 19.18 -3.47
N ARG A 125 17.94 18.60 -3.64
CA ARG A 125 19.20 19.34 -3.59
C ARG A 125 20.09 18.99 -4.76
N SER A 126 20.83 19.98 -5.26
CA SER A 126 21.74 19.72 -6.37
C SER A 126 22.97 20.63 -6.35
N THR A 127 23.99 20.25 -7.12
CA THR A 127 25.13 21.11 -7.44
C THR A 127 24.75 22.28 -8.36
N GLU A 128 23.66 22.15 -9.11
CA GLU A 128 23.18 23.08 -10.13
C GLU A 128 22.16 24.08 -9.58
N ALA A 129 21.69 23.90 -8.35
CA ALA A 129 20.64 24.72 -7.76
C ALA A 129 20.95 26.23 -7.85
N ASN A 130 19.90 27.04 -8.03
CA ASN A 130 19.92 28.47 -8.33
C ASN A 130 20.43 28.88 -9.73
N ASP A 131 20.70 27.95 -10.63
CA ASP A 131 20.94 28.28 -12.04
C ASP A 131 19.65 28.70 -12.80
N GLY A 132 18.51 28.68 -12.11
CA GLY A 132 17.18 28.95 -12.68
C GLY A 132 16.69 27.84 -13.59
N SER A 133 17.38 26.69 -13.62
CA SER A 133 17.03 25.57 -14.46
C SER A 133 16.04 24.65 -13.75
N TYR A 134 15.03 24.24 -14.52
CA TYR A 134 14.10 23.17 -14.19
C TYR A 134 14.81 21.81 -14.38
N GLY A 135 16.02 21.68 -13.83
CA GLY A 135 16.96 20.57 -14.08
C GLY A 135 16.65 19.34 -13.24
N HIS A 136 16.09 19.53 -12.05
CA HIS A 136 15.76 18.47 -11.11
C HIS A 136 14.34 18.63 -10.59
N ARG A 137 13.52 17.58 -10.71
CA ARG A 137 12.13 17.54 -10.23
C ARG A 137 11.85 16.30 -9.44
N MET A 138 10.85 16.36 -8.58
CA MET A 138 10.31 15.19 -7.91
C MET A 138 8.85 15.00 -8.34
N GLN A 139 8.50 13.75 -8.62
CA GLN A 139 7.23 13.39 -9.24
C GLN A 139 6.63 12.16 -8.57
N TRP A 140 5.32 12.02 -8.67
CA TRP A 140 4.63 10.80 -8.31
C TRP A 140 3.74 10.32 -9.46
N GLY A 141 3.40 9.04 -9.44
CA GLY A 141 2.51 8.42 -10.41
C GLY A 141 1.96 7.11 -9.87
N ILE A 142 0.93 6.58 -10.55
CA ILE A 142 0.26 5.36 -10.12
C ILE A 142 0.16 4.38 -11.29
N ASP A 143 0.41 3.10 -11.01
CA ASP A 143 -0.13 2.00 -11.80
C ASP A 143 -1.44 1.51 -11.15
N PRO A 144 -2.61 1.69 -11.79
CA PRO A 144 -3.90 1.29 -11.24
C PRO A 144 -4.13 -0.23 -11.25
N GLN A 145 -3.20 -1.02 -11.81
CA GLN A 145 -3.25 -2.48 -11.79
C GLN A 145 -2.39 -3.08 -10.67
N GLY A 146 -1.66 -2.25 -9.91
CA GLY A 146 -0.79 -2.72 -8.85
C GLY A 146 0.48 -3.43 -9.35
N GLY A 147 0.90 -3.18 -10.58
CA GLY A 147 2.18 -3.69 -11.11
C GLY A 147 3.38 -2.92 -10.56
N THR A 148 4.57 -3.48 -10.72
CA THR A 148 5.83 -2.87 -10.24
C THR A 148 6.66 -2.27 -11.36
N ASP A 149 6.15 -2.28 -12.59
CA ASP A 149 6.81 -1.69 -13.75
C ASP A 149 6.49 -0.19 -13.80
N TRP A 150 7.42 0.63 -13.36
CA TRP A 150 7.28 2.09 -13.36
C TRP A 150 7.07 2.67 -14.76
N THR A 151 7.44 1.95 -15.83
CA THR A 151 7.23 2.39 -17.20
C THR A 151 5.78 2.25 -17.65
N ALA A 152 4.95 1.51 -16.91
CA ALA A 152 3.51 1.41 -17.12
C ALA A 152 2.75 2.65 -16.61
N VAL A 153 3.38 3.52 -15.82
CA VAL A 153 2.79 4.77 -15.35
C VAL A 153 2.54 5.70 -16.55
N SER A 154 1.27 5.93 -16.85
CA SER A 154 0.84 6.71 -18.03
C SER A 154 0.95 8.22 -17.84
N ALA A 155 0.90 8.71 -16.59
CA ALA A 155 0.99 10.12 -16.25
C ALA A 155 1.77 10.31 -14.95
N TRP A 156 2.82 11.13 -15.03
CA TRP A 156 3.59 11.58 -13.87
C TRP A 156 3.16 12.98 -13.49
N THR A 157 2.88 13.17 -12.20
CA THR A 157 2.52 14.46 -11.63
C THR A 157 3.76 15.08 -10.99
N ASP A 158 4.08 16.31 -11.39
CA ASP A 158 5.15 17.10 -10.78
C ASP A 158 4.68 17.65 -9.43
N LEU A 159 5.51 17.51 -8.40
CA LEU A 159 5.20 17.96 -7.04
C LEU A 159 5.29 19.48 -6.87
N GLY A 160 5.88 20.19 -7.84
CA GLY A 160 6.08 21.64 -7.77
C GLY A 160 7.37 22.05 -7.05
N TRP A 161 8.16 21.10 -6.54
CA TRP A 161 9.35 21.39 -5.73
C TRP A 161 10.57 21.72 -6.58
N ASP A 162 11.28 22.78 -6.19
CA ASP A 162 12.53 23.22 -6.80
C ASP A 162 13.73 22.72 -5.98
N ASP A 163 14.87 22.55 -6.64
CA ASP A 163 16.09 22.12 -5.99
C ASP A 163 16.83 23.25 -5.28
N GLN A 164 17.47 22.90 -4.17
CA GLN A 164 18.20 23.80 -3.30
C GLN A 164 19.70 23.46 -3.28
N PRO A 165 20.59 24.41 -2.97
CA PRO A 165 22.03 24.12 -2.93
C PRO A 165 22.42 23.04 -1.93
N LEU A 166 23.41 22.23 -2.30
CA LEU A 166 23.98 21.19 -1.43
C LEU A 166 24.74 21.72 -0.22
N ASP A 167 25.10 23.01 -0.20
CA ASP A 167 25.75 23.69 0.91
C ASP A 167 24.79 24.59 1.71
N LEU A 168 23.52 24.67 1.30
CA LEU A 168 22.51 25.41 2.05
C LEU A 168 22.35 24.78 3.44
N ALA A 169 22.69 25.55 4.48
CA ALA A 169 22.73 25.06 5.86
C ALA A 169 21.34 24.72 6.42
N SER A 170 20.30 25.37 5.92
CA SER A 170 18.92 25.20 6.38
C SER A 170 17.99 25.19 5.15
N PRO A 171 17.93 24.07 4.42
CA PRO A 171 16.98 23.93 3.33
C PRO A 171 15.55 23.90 3.86
N THR A 172 14.60 24.22 2.98
CA THR A 172 13.17 24.07 3.25
C THR A 172 12.70 22.68 2.82
N ILE A 173 11.84 22.07 3.63
CA ILE A 173 11.06 20.89 3.25
C ILE A 173 9.74 21.38 2.69
N ASP A 174 9.38 20.92 1.50
CA ASP A 174 8.10 21.17 0.88
C ASP A 174 7.10 20.05 1.20
N SER A 175 5.82 20.34 1.01
CA SER A 175 4.73 19.38 1.18
C SER A 175 3.81 19.40 -0.03
N TYR A 176 3.28 18.24 -0.36
CA TYR A 176 2.29 18.05 -1.40
C TYR A 176 1.12 17.24 -0.85
N THR A 177 -0.10 17.58 -1.25
CA THR A 177 -1.31 16.85 -0.88
C THR A 177 -2.27 16.84 -2.06
N THR A 178 -2.86 15.68 -2.33
CA THR A 178 -3.92 15.52 -3.33
C THR A 178 -4.89 14.43 -2.92
N VAL A 179 -6.03 14.39 -3.59
CA VAL A 179 -6.96 13.25 -3.53
C VAL A 179 -6.80 12.44 -4.82
N ILE A 180 -6.77 11.12 -4.68
CA ILE A 180 -6.85 10.16 -5.80
C ILE A 180 -8.11 9.32 -5.66
N THR A 181 -8.60 8.79 -6.79
CA THR A 181 -9.75 7.88 -6.83
C THR A 181 -9.37 6.68 -7.67
N PRO A 182 -8.89 5.59 -7.05
CA PRO A 182 -8.46 4.40 -7.77
C PRO A 182 -9.62 3.74 -8.51
N GLU A 183 -9.34 3.21 -9.69
CA GLU A 183 -10.33 2.46 -10.49
C GLU A 183 -10.26 0.95 -10.24
N GLY A 184 -9.11 0.45 -9.79
CA GLY A 184 -8.85 -0.96 -9.46
C GLY A 184 -8.96 -1.25 -7.95
N GLU A 185 -8.82 -2.52 -7.60
CA GLU A 185 -8.79 -3.02 -6.21
C GLU A 185 -7.37 -2.97 -5.59
N SER A 186 -6.38 -2.62 -6.39
CA SER A 186 -5.01 -2.36 -5.98
C SER A 186 -4.47 -1.17 -6.74
N LEU A 187 -3.39 -0.58 -6.21
CA LEU A 187 -2.58 0.37 -6.95
C LEU A 187 -1.13 0.26 -6.50
N THR A 188 -0.20 0.63 -7.37
CA THR A 188 1.19 0.90 -6.98
C THR A 188 1.45 2.38 -7.06
N LEU A 189 1.84 2.98 -5.93
CA LEU A 189 2.32 4.34 -5.87
C LEU A 189 3.81 4.34 -6.20
N PHE A 190 4.20 5.13 -7.20
CA PHE A 190 5.60 5.39 -7.53
C PHE A 190 5.95 6.84 -7.19
N ILE A 191 7.14 7.03 -6.64
CA ILE A 191 7.72 8.35 -6.35
C ILE A 191 9.12 8.36 -6.95
N ARG A 192 9.47 9.42 -7.68
CA ARG A 192 10.78 9.52 -8.34
C ARG A 192 11.39 10.90 -8.29
N GLY A 193 12.71 10.94 -8.21
CA GLY A 193 13.51 12.05 -8.67
C GLY A 193 13.74 11.97 -10.18
N TRP A 194 13.72 13.11 -10.85
CA TRP A 194 14.00 13.29 -12.27
C TRP A 194 15.14 14.29 -12.41
N SER A 195 16.25 13.85 -12.99
CA SER A 195 17.32 14.73 -13.46
C SER A 195 17.25 14.82 -14.99
N LYS A 196 16.94 16.01 -15.50
CA LYS A 196 16.61 16.23 -16.90
C LYS A 196 17.83 16.27 -17.80
N TRP A 197 18.91 16.88 -17.34
CA TRP A 197 20.08 17.17 -18.19
C TRP A 197 21.28 16.29 -17.85
N PRO A 198 22.09 15.90 -18.84
CA PRO A 198 23.36 15.23 -18.60
C PRO A 198 24.35 16.26 -18.05
N VAL A 199 24.69 16.14 -16.78
CA VAL A 199 25.69 16.98 -16.13
C VAL A 199 26.74 16.09 -15.50
N MET A 200 27.87 15.95 -16.18
CA MET A 200 28.99 15.17 -15.64
C MET A 200 29.51 15.83 -14.37
N ARG A 201 29.83 15.00 -13.36
CA ARG A 201 30.26 15.45 -12.02
C ARG A 201 29.19 16.22 -11.23
N SER A 202 27.94 16.24 -11.67
CA SER A 202 26.83 16.71 -10.84
C SER A 202 26.49 15.72 -9.74
N ARG A 203 25.83 16.24 -8.71
CA ARG A 203 25.18 15.48 -7.66
C ARG A 203 23.78 16.02 -7.45
N SER A 204 22.80 15.13 -7.46
CA SER A 204 21.40 15.46 -7.15
C SER A 204 20.92 14.53 -6.05
N GLU A 205 20.26 15.08 -5.05
CA GLU A 205 19.76 14.37 -3.88
C GLU A 205 18.27 14.67 -3.74
N PHE A 206 17.46 13.62 -3.72
CA PHE A 206 16.01 13.67 -3.53
C PHE A 206 15.72 13.02 -2.19
N PHE A 207 15.04 13.75 -1.32
CA PHE A 207 14.60 13.25 -0.03
C PHE A 207 13.08 13.20 -0.05
N VAL A 208 12.54 12.08 0.40
CA VAL A 208 11.10 11.90 0.58
C VAL A 208 10.85 11.35 1.97
N ASP A 209 9.82 11.88 2.60
CA ASP A 209 9.45 11.56 3.96
C ASP A 209 7.95 11.78 4.19
N ASN A 210 7.42 11.19 5.27
CA ASN A 210 6.03 11.27 5.70
C ASN A 210 5.05 11.06 4.54
N VAL A 211 5.29 10.01 3.75
CA VAL A 211 4.41 9.60 2.66
C VAL A 211 3.23 8.88 3.27
N SER A 212 2.04 9.46 3.10
CA SER A 212 0.80 8.88 3.62
C SER A 212 -0.22 8.73 2.52
N LEU A 213 -0.91 7.59 2.49
CA LEU A 213 -2.07 7.34 1.66
C LEU A 213 -3.23 6.88 2.54
N THR A 214 -4.08 7.83 2.93
CA THR A 214 -5.19 7.55 3.85
C THR A 214 -6.52 7.46 3.11
N GLY A 215 -7.30 6.42 3.38
CA GLY A 215 -8.67 6.28 2.85
C GLY A 215 -9.35 5.00 3.33
N PRO A 216 -10.47 4.59 2.69
CA PRO A 216 -11.16 3.36 3.04
C PRO A 216 -10.23 2.14 2.98
N MET A 217 -10.03 1.47 4.11
CA MET A 217 -9.36 0.18 4.13
C MET A 217 -10.34 -0.86 3.61
N GLY A 218 -9.93 -1.63 2.59
CA GLY A 218 -10.72 -2.74 2.06
C GLY A 218 -11.18 -3.63 3.22
N GLY A 219 -12.50 -3.64 3.46
CA GLY A 219 -13.05 -4.13 4.71
C GLY A 219 -12.65 -5.57 4.99
N ALA A 220 -12.16 -5.80 6.21
CA ALA A 220 -12.18 -7.11 6.84
C ALA A 220 -13.54 -7.77 6.55
N ALA A 221 -13.52 -8.95 5.93
CA ALA A 221 -14.72 -9.78 5.85
C ALA A 221 -15.34 -9.80 7.25
N ALA A 222 -16.61 -9.37 7.34
CA ALA A 222 -17.37 -9.47 8.57
C ALA A 222 -17.17 -10.90 9.12
N VAL A 223 -16.50 -11.01 10.27
CA VAL A 223 -16.53 -12.26 11.03
C VAL A 223 -18.02 -12.53 11.22
N PRO A 224 -18.56 -13.67 10.74
CA PRO A 224 -19.95 -13.96 10.97
C PRO A 224 -20.12 -13.96 12.48
N THR A 225 -20.94 -13.04 12.97
CA THR A 225 -21.37 -13.07 14.37
C THR A 225 -22.03 -14.41 14.53
N ALA A 226 -21.36 -15.35 15.19
CA ALA A 226 -21.92 -16.64 15.50
C ALA A 226 -23.21 -16.36 16.29
N GLU A 227 -24.35 -16.63 15.65
CA GLU A 227 -25.61 -16.73 16.35
C GLU A 227 -25.39 -17.77 17.46
N LYS A 228 -25.60 -17.32 18.69
CA LYS A 228 -25.48 -18.12 19.89
C LYS A 228 -26.63 -19.12 19.92
N GLY A 229 -26.48 -20.20 19.16
CA GLY A 229 -27.36 -21.36 19.16
C GLY A 229 -27.06 -22.27 20.35
N GLU A 230 -28.02 -22.31 21.26
CA GLU A 230 -28.44 -23.39 22.16
C GLU A 230 -27.45 -24.53 22.52
N GLU A 231 -27.09 -24.52 23.81
CA GLU A 231 -27.09 -25.67 24.74
C GLU A 231 -26.44 -26.99 24.28
N ALA A 232 -25.16 -27.16 24.61
CA ALA A 232 -24.49 -28.45 24.59
C ALA A 232 -25.09 -29.40 25.63
N ALA A 233 -25.89 -30.36 25.15
CA ALA A 233 -26.34 -31.50 25.94
C ALA A 233 -25.14 -32.34 26.42
N GLN A 234 -25.17 -32.67 27.70
CA GLN A 234 -24.21 -33.50 28.42
C GLN A 234 -24.05 -34.89 27.78
N MET A 235 -22.80 -35.36 27.65
CA MET A 235 -22.52 -36.80 27.51
C MET A 235 -21.71 -37.28 28.73
N PRO A 236 -21.97 -38.49 29.24
CA PRO A 236 -21.44 -38.97 30.53
C PRO A 236 -19.98 -39.46 30.44
N PRO A 237 -19.29 -39.61 31.58
CA PRO A 237 -17.90 -40.05 31.59
C PRO A 237 -17.83 -41.58 31.51
N THR A 238 -17.02 -42.11 30.60
CA THR A 238 -16.55 -43.50 30.67
C THR A 238 -15.03 -43.53 30.58
N GLY A 239 -14.40 -43.82 31.72
CA GLY A 239 -12.98 -44.10 31.82
C GLY A 239 -12.60 -45.50 31.32
N GLY A 240 -11.31 -45.69 31.09
CA GLY A 240 -10.72 -46.98 30.76
C GLY A 240 -9.23 -46.85 30.47
N ASP A 241 -8.40 -46.95 31.52
CA ASP A 241 -6.96 -47.12 31.44
C ASP A 241 -6.55 -48.22 30.47
N ARG A 242 -5.50 -47.94 29.67
CA ARG A 242 -4.47 -48.90 29.23
C ARG A 242 -3.40 -48.22 28.36
N GLY A 243 -2.13 -48.33 28.78
CA GLY A 243 -1.04 -48.55 27.82
C GLY A 243 -0.04 -47.42 27.64
N ASN A 244 0.82 -47.25 28.63
CA ASN A 244 2.13 -46.60 28.54
C ASN A 244 2.98 -47.17 27.38
N TRP A 245 3.44 -46.33 26.44
CA TRP A 245 4.56 -46.62 25.54
C TRP A 245 5.28 -45.33 25.09
N ILE A 246 6.48 -45.08 25.64
CA ILE A 246 7.52 -44.24 25.04
C ILE A 246 8.76 -45.11 24.90
N PRO A 247 9.45 -45.06 23.75
CA PRO A 247 10.90 -44.89 23.77
C PRO A 247 11.38 -43.87 22.76
N PHE A 248 12.33 -43.08 23.23
CA PHE A 248 13.22 -42.17 22.51
C PHE A 248 14.09 -42.88 21.47
N VAL A 249 14.35 -42.23 20.32
CA VAL A 249 15.63 -42.07 19.57
C VAL A 249 15.29 -41.03 18.47
N GLY A 250 16.00 -39.94 18.16
CA GLY A 250 17.34 -39.45 18.47
C GLY A 250 17.91 -38.84 17.18
N VAL A 251 18.06 -37.51 17.10
CA VAL A 251 18.89 -36.75 16.12
C VAL A 251 19.02 -35.34 16.75
N GLY A 252 20.14 -34.66 16.91
CA GLY A 252 21.47 -34.75 16.32
C GLY A 252 21.99 -33.30 16.31
N ILE A 253 23.02 -33.03 17.10
CA ILE A 253 23.72 -31.74 17.16
C ILE A 253 24.39 -31.48 15.82
N ILE A 254 24.18 -30.30 15.19
CA ILE A 254 25.24 -29.59 14.45
C ILE A 254 25.04 -28.07 14.63
N LEU A 255 25.93 -27.47 15.42
CA LEU A 255 26.37 -26.08 15.32
C LEU A 255 27.57 -26.05 14.35
N VAL A 256 27.52 -25.23 13.30
CA VAL A 256 28.73 -24.74 12.62
C VAL A 256 28.58 -23.26 12.30
N ILE A 257 29.49 -22.49 12.89
CA ILE A 257 29.79 -21.08 12.65
C ILE A 257 30.68 -20.99 11.42
N ALA A 258 30.45 -20.01 10.54
CA ALA A 258 31.50 -19.43 9.71
C ALA A 258 31.19 -17.95 9.39
N LEU A 259 32.02 -17.08 9.96
CA LEU A 259 32.19 -15.65 9.64
C LEU A 259 32.96 -15.49 8.32
N TRP A 260 32.61 -14.46 7.52
CA TRP A 260 33.58 -13.60 6.81
C TRP A 260 32.88 -12.32 6.28
N GLU A 261 33.00 -11.20 7.00
CA GLU A 261 33.85 -10.01 6.72
C GLU A 261 33.15 -8.88 5.93
N ALA A 262 32.57 -7.94 6.68
CA ALA A 262 32.20 -6.61 6.20
C ALA A 262 33.09 -5.56 6.89
N ARG A 263 34.21 -5.22 6.25
CA ARG A 263 35.01 -4.03 6.55
C ARG A 263 35.45 -3.40 5.23
N GLY A 264 34.92 -2.22 4.91
CA GLY A 264 35.58 -1.37 3.92
C GLY A 264 34.73 -0.51 2.98
N VAL A 265 33.55 -0.01 3.34
CA VAL A 265 32.94 1.12 2.60
C VAL A 265 32.12 2.02 3.54
N PHE A 266 32.77 2.69 4.51
CA PHE A 266 32.10 3.72 5.33
C PHE A 266 33.01 4.92 5.70
N LEU A 267 34.28 4.93 5.27
CA LEU A 267 35.24 5.97 5.68
C LEU A 267 35.81 6.82 4.54
N TRP A 268 35.29 6.70 3.32
CA TRP A 268 35.78 7.51 2.19
C TRP A 268 35.07 8.86 2.02
N TRP A 269 33.88 9.08 2.61
CA TRP A 269 33.05 10.26 2.28
C TRP A 269 33.12 11.44 3.26
N ARG A 270 33.95 11.38 4.33
CA ARG A 270 34.02 12.46 5.34
C ARG A 270 35.29 13.33 5.29
N ARG A 271 36.09 13.26 4.24
CA ARG A 271 37.31 14.10 4.10
C ARG A 271 37.71 14.32 2.65
N GLY A 272 36.88 15.03 1.90
CA GLY A 272 37.19 15.54 0.56
C GLY A 272 37.11 17.06 0.52
N GLY A 273 37.98 17.72 1.30
CA GLY A 273 38.15 19.17 1.31
C GLY A 273 39.56 19.50 1.82
N MET A 274 40.33 20.21 0.99
CA MET A 274 41.76 20.58 1.11
C MET A 274 42.70 19.37 0.85
N ASP A 275 43.51 19.29 -0.22
CA ASP A 275 44.18 20.27 -1.08
C ASP A 275 44.17 19.85 -2.56
#